data_AF-A0AAD8IVV3-F1
#
_entry.id   AF-A0AAD8IVV3-F1
#
_cell.length_a   1.000
_cell.length_b   1.000
_cell.length_c   1.000
_cell.angle_alpha   90.00
_cell.angle_beta   90.00
_cell.angle_gamma   90.00
#
_symmetry.space_group_name_H-M   'P 1'
#
loop_
_entity.id
_entity.type
_entity.pdbx_description
1 polymer ?
#
loop_
_entity_poly.entity_id
_entity_poly.type
_entity_poly.pdbx_seq_one_letter_code
_entity_poly.pdbx_strand_id
1 'polypeptide(L)'
;MVAHDPPYSEDLPRLNAPNFYYNLEDILFEEVGKKDGLTWSVHRPGTIFGFSPYSMMNIICTLCVYAAICKHEGAVLRFPGTKEGWSSYSEASDADLIAEQEIWAAVDPYAKNEAFNCSNGDVFMWKHLWKVLAEQFEVECGEFEGGERMTLAELMKDKESVWDKIVEEKNLGASKLKDIGM
;
A
#
# COMPACT_ATOMS: atom_id res chain seq x y z
N MET A 1 -8.70 18.06 14.22
CA MET A 1 -7.80 17.05 14.80
C MET A 1 -6.39 17.51 14.50
N VAL A 2 -5.53 17.64 15.51
CA VAL A 2 -4.11 17.96 15.27
C VAL A 2 -3.42 16.63 15.01
N ALA A 3 -2.88 16.44 13.81
CA ALA A 3 -2.02 15.30 13.50
C ALA A 3 -0.68 15.48 14.22
N HIS A 4 -0.02 14.38 14.58
CA HIS A 4 1.35 14.45 15.08
C HIS A 4 2.31 14.88 13.97
N ASP A 5 3.43 15.50 14.34
CA ASP A 5 4.49 15.82 13.40
C ASP A 5 5.36 14.58 13.14
N PRO A 6 5.69 14.25 11.88
CA PRO A 6 6.59 13.14 11.55
C PRO A 6 8.06 13.48 11.84
N PRO A 7 8.97 12.48 11.94
CA PRO A 7 8.72 11.04 11.76
C PRO A 7 7.92 10.43 12.93
N TYR A 8 7.00 9.52 12.61
CA TYR A 8 6.14 8.91 13.62
C TYR A 8 6.90 7.84 14.41
N SER A 9 6.95 8.00 15.73
CA SER A 9 7.52 7.03 16.65
C SER A 9 6.44 6.32 17.46
N GLU A 10 6.74 5.13 17.96
CA GLU A 10 5.79 4.24 18.62
C GLU A 10 5.34 4.73 20.00
N ASP A 11 6.10 5.65 20.60
CA ASP A 11 5.81 6.33 21.86
C ASP A 11 4.85 7.53 21.72
N LEU A 12 4.46 7.90 20.49
CA LEU A 12 3.45 8.92 20.27
C LEU A 12 2.10 8.50 20.88
N PRO A 13 1.40 9.40 21.58
CA PRO A 13 0.12 9.07 22.19
C PRO A 13 -0.95 8.84 21.12
N ARG A 14 -1.95 8.01 21.42
CA ARG A 14 -3.14 7.87 20.57
C ARG A 14 -3.76 9.24 20.30
N LEU A 15 -4.16 9.48 19.05
CA LEU A 15 -4.96 10.66 18.72
C LEU A 15 -6.33 10.58 19.40
N ASN A 16 -6.90 11.73 19.77
CA ASN A 16 -8.28 11.81 20.27
C ASN A 16 -9.29 11.67 19.12
N ALA A 17 -9.37 10.45 18.58
CA ALA A 17 -10.09 10.09 17.36
C ALA A 17 -10.59 8.64 17.44
N PRO A 18 -11.77 8.32 16.89
CA PRO A 18 -12.16 6.93 16.71
C PRO A 18 -11.24 6.28 15.68
N ASN A 19 -10.47 5.27 16.10
CA ASN A 19 -9.62 4.46 15.24
C ASN A 19 -9.75 3.00 15.66
N PHE A 20 -10.07 2.12 14.71
CA PHE A 20 -10.27 0.70 15.01
C PHE A 20 -8.98 0.02 15.49
N TYR A 21 -7.80 0.53 15.12
CA TYR A 21 -6.52 0.02 15.63
C TYR A 21 -6.44 0.08 17.16
N TYR A 22 -6.98 1.13 17.78
CA TYR A 22 -6.96 1.28 19.23
C TYR A 22 -7.83 0.21 19.91
N ASN A 23 -9.00 -0.08 19.34
CA ASN A 23 -9.88 -1.13 19.83
C ASN A 23 -9.23 -2.52 19.71
N LEU A 24 -8.51 -2.76 18.60
CA LEU A 24 -7.78 -4.03 18.39
C LEU A 24 -6.65 -4.21 19.42
N GLU A 25 -5.87 -3.15 19.67
CA GLU A 25 -4.83 -3.16 20.72
C GLU A 25 -5.44 -3.39 22.11
N ASP A 26 -6.54 -2.70 22.44
CA ASP A 26 -7.19 -2.84 23.76
C ASP A 26 -7.70 -4.28 23.99
N ILE A 27 -8.32 -4.88 22.98
CA ILE A 27 -8.75 -6.29 23.02
C ILE A 27 -7.54 -7.22 23.16
N LEU A 28 -6.48 -7.00 22.38
CA LEU A 28 -5.26 -7.81 22.44
C LEU A 28 -4.66 -7.82 23.84
N PHE A 29 -4.51 -6.64 24.46
CA PHE A 29 -3.93 -6.51 25.79
C PHE A 29 -4.82 -7.14 26.86
N GLU A 30 -6.15 -6.99 26.76
CA GLU A 30 -7.10 -7.63 27.66
C GLU A 30 -7.02 -9.16 27.58
N GLU A 31 -7.02 -9.73 26.36
CA GLU A 31 -7.01 -11.18 26.14
C GLU A 31 -5.68 -11.81 26.57
N VAL A 32 -4.55 -11.15 26.31
CA VAL A 32 -3.24 -11.64 26.74
C VAL A 32 -3.13 -11.67 28.27
N GLY A 33 -3.71 -10.70 28.96
CA GLY A 33 -3.77 -10.67 30.43
C GLY A 33 -4.51 -11.85 31.06
N LYS A 34 -5.31 -12.61 30.29
CA LYS A 34 -6.05 -13.79 30.76
C LYS A 34 -5.22 -15.09 30.71
N LYS A 35 -4.02 -15.07 30.12
CA LYS A 35 -3.21 -16.29 29.90
C LYS A 35 -1.74 -16.07 30.25
N ASP A 36 -1.31 -16.70 31.34
CA ASP A 36 0.08 -16.66 31.79
C ASP A 36 1.06 -17.13 30.71
N GLY A 37 2.10 -16.32 30.48
CA GLY A 37 3.17 -16.61 29.52
C GLY A 37 2.83 -16.36 28.05
N LEU A 38 1.59 -15.97 27.71
CA LEU A 38 1.28 -15.44 26.38
C LEU A 38 1.85 -14.03 26.26
N THR A 39 2.50 -13.73 25.13
CA THR A 39 3.03 -12.40 24.81
C THR A 39 2.40 -11.87 23.53
N TRP A 40 2.56 -10.57 23.27
CA TRP A 40 2.02 -9.91 22.10
C TRP A 40 3.09 -9.10 21.35
N SER A 41 2.79 -8.74 20.11
CA SER A 41 3.48 -7.71 19.35
C SER A 41 2.46 -6.98 18.47
N VAL A 42 2.67 -5.69 18.21
CA VAL A 42 1.84 -4.88 17.30
C VAL A 42 2.73 -4.37 16.17
N HIS A 43 2.31 -4.58 14.92
CA HIS A 43 3.07 -4.20 13.74
C HIS A 43 2.33 -3.12 12.96
N ARG A 44 3.01 -2.00 12.68
CA ARG A 44 2.43 -0.79 12.09
C ARG A 44 3.11 -0.50 10.74
N PRO A 45 2.80 -1.25 9.67
CA PRO A 45 3.35 -0.97 8.35
C PRO A 45 2.75 0.32 7.76
N GLY A 46 3.52 0.95 6.88
CA GLY A 46 3.05 2.03 6.01
C GLY A 46 2.30 1.49 4.78
N THR A 47 2.56 2.07 3.61
CA THR A 47 1.98 1.55 2.36
C THR A 47 2.63 0.22 1.99
N ILE A 48 1.84 -0.85 1.95
CA ILE A 48 2.37 -2.19 1.69
C ILE A 48 2.64 -2.39 0.19
N PHE A 49 3.86 -2.80 -0.14
CA PHE A 49 4.22 -3.32 -1.45
C PHE A 49 4.15 -4.85 -1.41
N GLY A 50 3.19 -5.42 -2.12
CA GLY A 50 2.94 -6.87 -2.10
C GLY A 50 2.16 -7.34 -3.32
N PHE A 51 1.85 -8.64 -3.36
CA PHE A 51 1.40 -9.31 -4.60
C PHE A 51 0.00 -9.94 -4.53
N SER A 52 -0.69 -9.91 -3.38
CA SER A 52 -1.98 -10.59 -3.24
C SER A 52 -3.05 -9.97 -4.16
N PRO A 53 -3.66 -10.74 -5.09
CA PRO A 53 -4.76 -10.26 -5.94
C PRO A 53 -6.11 -10.24 -5.21
N TYR A 54 -6.15 -10.74 -3.96
CA TYR A 54 -7.35 -10.73 -3.11
C TYR A 54 -7.32 -9.60 -2.08
N SER A 55 -6.22 -8.85 -2.00
CA SER A 55 -6.11 -7.74 -1.07
C SER A 55 -7.02 -6.58 -1.51
N MET A 56 -7.80 -6.07 -0.57
CA MET A 56 -8.61 -4.86 -0.76
C MET A 56 -7.73 -3.60 -0.90
N MET A 57 -6.46 -3.66 -0.48
CA MET A 57 -5.53 -2.53 -0.50
C MET A 57 -4.18 -2.99 -1.05
N ASN A 58 -4.06 -3.05 -2.37
CA ASN A 58 -2.80 -3.42 -3.04
C ASN A 58 -2.42 -2.39 -4.10
N ILE A 59 -1.62 -1.39 -3.70
CA ILE A 59 -1.21 -0.31 -4.58
C ILE A 59 -0.40 -0.81 -5.79
N ILE A 60 0.46 -1.82 -5.59
CA ILE A 60 1.31 -2.35 -6.67
C ILE A 60 0.46 -3.03 -7.73
N CYS A 61 -0.44 -3.93 -7.32
CA CYS A 61 -1.36 -4.60 -8.24
C CYS A 61 -2.23 -3.59 -9.00
N THR A 62 -2.80 -2.63 -8.28
CA THR A 62 -3.66 -1.58 -8.86
C THR A 62 -2.92 -0.73 -9.91
N LEU A 63 -1.68 -0.32 -9.64
CA LEU A 63 -0.87 0.44 -10.59
C LEU A 63 -0.41 -0.41 -11.79
N CYS A 64 -0.09 -1.68 -11.59
CA CYS A 64 0.24 -2.62 -12.67
C CYS A 64 -0.95 -2.81 -13.62
N VAL A 65 -2.17 -2.95 -13.09
CA VAL A 65 -3.39 -3.08 -13.89
C VAL A 65 -3.67 -1.80 -14.67
N TYR A 66 -3.52 -0.63 -14.04
CA TYR A 66 -3.64 0.65 -14.73
C TYR A 66 -2.63 0.77 -15.88
N ALA A 67 -1.36 0.42 -15.64
CA ALA A 67 -0.32 0.45 -16.66
C ALA A 67 -0.58 -0.54 -17.81
N ALA A 68 -1.09 -1.74 -17.51
CA ALA A 68 -1.50 -2.71 -18.52
C ALA A 68 -2.63 -2.19 -19.41
N ILE A 69 -3.62 -1.50 -18.82
CA ILE A 69 -4.71 -0.87 -19.58
C ILE A 69 -4.18 0.28 -20.45
N CYS A 70 -3.34 1.16 -19.91
CA CYS A 70 -2.71 2.21 -20.71
C CYS A 70 -1.93 1.63 -21.90
N LYS A 71 -1.15 0.57 -21.67
CA LYS A 71 -0.42 -0.14 -22.74
C LYS A 71 -1.34 -0.72 -23.80
N HIS A 72 -2.44 -1.37 -23.39
CA HIS A 72 -3.41 -1.97 -24.31
C HIS A 72 -4.12 -0.91 -25.16
N GLU A 73 -4.40 0.27 -24.60
CA GLU A 73 -5.07 1.37 -25.30
C GLU A 73 -4.11 2.29 -26.08
N GLY A 74 -2.79 2.10 -25.95
CA GLY A 74 -1.79 3.02 -26.51
C GLY A 74 -1.83 4.40 -25.85
N ALA A 75 -2.29 4.48 -24.60
CA ALA A 75 -2.40 5.71 -23.84
C ALA A 75 -1.15 5.97 -22.99
N VAL A 76 -0.91 7.25 -22.68
CA VAL A 76 0.14 7.67 -21.73
C VAL A 76 -0.23 7.23 -20.31
N LEU A 77 0.75 6.77 -19.55
CA LEU A 77 0.62 6.46 -18.13
C LEU A 77 0.60 7.76 -17.32
N ARG A 78 -0.57 8.39 -17.20
CA ARG A 78 -0.75 9.67 -16.50
C ARG A 78 -0.74 9.48 -14.99
N PHE A 79 -0.04 10.35 -14.25
CA PHE A 79 0.04 10.25 -12.80
C PHE A 79 -1.26 10.74 -12.10
N PRO A 80 -2.03 9.88 -11.40
CA PRO A 80 -3.35 10.22 -10.84
C PRO A 80 -3.27 10.79 -9.41
N GLY A 81 -2.25 11.60 -9.13
CA GLY A 81 -1.91 12.08 -7.79
C GLY A 81 -1.82 13.59 -7.67
N THR A 82 -1.38 14.05 -6.50
CA THR A 82 -1.11 15.48 -6.24
C THR A 82 0.35 15.84 -6.48
N LYS A 83 0.66 17.14 -6.51
CA LYS A 83 2.04 17.62 -6.62
C LYS A 83 2.91 17.11 -5.46
N GLU A 84 2.34 17.10 -4.25
CA GLU A 84 2.97 16.57 -3.05
C GLU A 84 3.23 15.08 -3.19
N GLY A 85 2.23 14.29 -3.61
CA GLY A 85 2.43 12.86 -3.89
C GLY A 85 3.54 12.61 -4.93
N TRP A 86 3.63 13.44 -5.97
CA TRP A 86 4.65 13.31 -7.01
C TRP A 86 6.09 13.57 -6.52
N SER A 87 6.26 14.62 -5.72
CA SER A 87 7.58 15.22 -5.45
C SER A 87 8.10 15.02 -4.03
N SER A 88 7.24 14.64 -3.09
CA SER A 88 7.64 14.42 -1.69
C SER A 88 8.29 13.05 -1.50
N TYR A 89 9.07 12.93 -0.44
CA TYR A 89 9.55 11.63 0.04
C TYR A 89 8.37 10.79 0.54
N SER A 90 8.35 9.54 0.11
CA SER A 90 7.44 8.49 0.53
C SER A 90 8.27 7.32 1.06
N GLU A 91 7.68 6.54 1.95
CA GLU A 91 8.19 5.23 2.36
C GLU A 91 7.19 4.13 2.01
N ALA A 92 7.64 2.89 2.01
CA ALA A 92 6.82 1.71 1.82
C ALA A 92 7.27 0.60 2.76
N SER A 93 6.43 -0.42 2.87
CA SER A 93 6.67 -1.61 3.66
C SER A 93 6.51 -2.82 2.76
N ASP A 94 7.60 -3.53 2.48
CA ASP A 94 7.55 -4.76 1.70
C ASP A 94 6.81 -5.86 2.46
N ALA A 95 5.93 -6.59 1.77
CA ALA A 95 5.12 -7.64 2.39
C ALA A 95 5.95 -8.79 2.98
N ASP A 96 7.08 -9.14 2.36
CA ASP A 96 7.98 -10.17 2.87
C ASP A 96 8.72 -9.64 4.10
N LEU A 97 9.16 -8.37 4.09
CA LEU A 97 9.79 -7.74 5.25
C LEU A 97 8.84 -7.61 6.46
N ILE A 98 7.56 -7.32 6.22
CA ILE A 98 6.55 -7.33 7.28
C ILE A 98 6.45 -8.73 7.89
N ALA A 99 6.35 -9.77 7.05
CA ALA A 99 6.30 -11.15 7.51
C ALA A 99 7.56 -11.53 8.30
N GLU A 100 8.75 -11.11 7.86
CA GLU A 100 10.01 -11.29 8.59
C GLU A 100 9.99 -10.60 9.96
N GLN A 101 9.48 -9.37 10.06
CA GLN A 101 9.38 -8.65 11.32
C GLN A 101 8.38 -9.32 12.29
N GLU A 102 7.23 -9.79 11.79
CA GLU A 102 6.25 -10.54 12.59
C GLU A 102 6.85 -11.85 13.12
N ILE A 103 7.58 -12.59 12.27
CA ILE A 103 8.29 -13.80 12.68
C ILE A 103 9.35 -13.46 13.73
N TRP A 104 10.13 -12.40 13.53
CA TRP A 104 11.12 -11.93 14.49
C TRP A 104 10.49 -11.65 15.85
N ALA A 105 9.40 -10.87 15.89
CA ALA A 105 8.73 -10.52 17.14
C ALA A 105 8.13 -11.73 17.86
N ALA A 106 7.73 -12.77 17.11
CA ALA A 106 7.22 -14.01 17.68
C ALA A 106 8.30 -14.86 18.39
N VAL A 107 9.57 -14.75 18.01
CA VAL A 107 10.65 -15.63 18.49
C VAL A 107 11.68 -14.93 19.37
N ASP A 108 11.90 -13.64 19.19
CA ASP A 108 12.92 -12.88 19.92
C ASP A 108 12.37 -12.41 21.29
N PRO A 109 13.02 -12.78 22.41
CA PRO A 109 12.59 -12.33 23.73
C PRO A 109 12.64 -10.79 23.91
N TYR A 110 13.48 -10.08 23.18
CA TYR A 110 13.58 -8.62 23.25
C TYR A 110 12.47 -7.89 22.48
N ALA A 111 11.70 -8.61 21.66
CA ALA A 111 10.62 -8.04 20.86
C ALA A 111 9.23 -8.27 21.48
N LYS A 112 9.16 -8.94 22.63
CA LYS A 112 7.90 -9.31 23.27
C LYS A 112 7.27 -8.12 23.98
N ASN A 113 5.95 -8.00 23.81
CA ASN A 113 5.09 -6.99 24.42
C ASN A 113 5.43 -5.57 23.96
N GLU A 114 5.76 -5.43 22.68
CA GLU A 114 6.16 -4.17 22.07
C GLU A 114 5.38 -3.89 20.79
N ALA A 115 5.24 -2.61 20.46
CA ALA A 115 4.72 -2.14 19.20
C ALA A 115 5.87 -1.63 18.33
N PHE A 116 5.86 -1.98 17.04
CA PHE A 116 6.89 -1.63 16.09
C PHE A 116 6.29 -1.06 14.81
N ASN A 117 6.86 0.03 14.33
CA ASN A 117 6.72 0.46 12.95
C ASN A 117 7.48 -0.51 12.03
N CYS A 118 7.01 -0.65 10.79
CA CYS A 118 7.67 -1.49 9.79
C CYS A 118 7.76 -0.73 8.47
N SER A 119 8.97 -0.40 8.02
CA SER A 119 9.22 0.14 6.69
C SER A 119 10.54 -0.37 6.14
N ASN A 120 10.76 -0.18 4.84
CA ASN A 120 11.93 -0.69 4.12
C ASN A 120 13.27 -0.09 4.59
N GLY A 121 13.24 0.96 5.41
CA GLY A 121 14.43 1.68 5.87
C GLY A 121 15.00 2.69 4.87
N ASP A 122 14.31 2.92 3.75
CA ASP A 122 14.63 3.91 2.74
C ASP A 122 13.42 4.79 2.38
N VAL A 123 13.65 5.78 1.51
CA VAL A 123 12.61 6.67 0.98
C VAL A 123 12.71 6.75 -0.54
N PHE A 124 11.57 6.93 -1.19
CA PHE A 124 11.47 7.13 -2.64
C PHE A 124 10.59 8.35 -2.96
N MET A 125 10.58 8.76 -4.23
CA MET A 125 9.59 9.72 -4.74
C MET A 125 8.78 9.04 -5.84
N TRP A 126 7.47 9.26 -5.87
CA TRP A 126 6.61 8.66 -6.89
C TRP A 126 7.05 9.01 -8.30
N LYS A 127 7.60 10.21 -8.55
CA LYS A 127 8.15 10.57 -9.87
C LYS A 127 9.22 9.60 -10.40
N HIS A 128 9.96 8.92 -9.52
CA HIS A 128 10.97 7.94 -9.91
C HIS A 128 10.33 6.57 -10.10
N LEU A 129 9.48 6.13 -9.17
CA LEU A 129 8.78 4.86 -9.27
C LEU A 129 7.83 4.83 -10.49
N TRP A 130 7.24 5.95 -10.87
CA TRP A 130 6.39 6.09 -12.04
C TRP A 130 7.14 5.82 -13.35
N LYS A 131 8.40 6.27 -13.45
CA LYS A 131 9.27 5.98 -14.59
C LYS A 131 9.60 4.50 -14.65
N VAL A 132 9.92 3.89 -13.51
CA VAL A 132 10.16 2.44 -13.42
C VAL A 132 8.92 1.66 -13.89
N LEU A 133 7.72 2.03 -13.41
CA LEU A 133 6.48 1.39 -13.83
C LEU A 133 6.24 1.52 -15.33
N ALA A 134 6.45 2.72 -15.90
CA ALA A 134 6.30 2.96 -17.32
C ALA A 134 7.28 2.12 -18.16
N GLU A 135 8.53 2.01 -17.72
CA GLU A 135 9.55 1.17 -18.34
C GLU A 135 9.19 -0.32 -18.29
N GLN A 136 8.71 -0.83 -17.14
CA GLN A 136 8.33 -2.24 -16.99
C GLN A 136 7.16 -2.65 -17.89
N PHE A 137 6.20 -1.74 -18.14
CA PHE A 137 5.05 -1.99 -19.01
C PHE A 137 5.24 -1.49 -20.45
N GLU A 138 6.42 -0.92 -20.75
CA GLU A 138 6.75 -0.33 -22.04
C GLU A 138 5.70 0.70 -22.52
N VAL A 139 5.24 1.56 -21.63
CA VAL A 139 4.22 2.59 -21.89
C VAL A 139 4.85 3.98 -21.77
N GLU A 140 4.32 4.95 -22.52
CA GLU A 140 4.80 6.33 -22.41
C GLU A 140 4.57 6.85 -20.97
N CYS A 141 5.64 7.33 -20.33
CA CYS A 141 5.58 7.85 -18.97
C CYS A 141 4.99 9.27 -18.96
N GLY A 142 3.85 9.46 -18.31
CA GLY A 142 3.33 10.79 -18.02
C GLY A 142 4.13 11.48 -16.91
N GLU A 143 4.12 12.82 -16.92
CA GLU A 143 4.58 13.64 -15.81
C GLU A 143 3.40 14.18 -14.99
N PHE A 144 3.69 14.88 -13.89
CA PHE A 144 2.67 15.66 -13.21
C PHE A 144 2.29 16.90 -14.03
N GLU A 145 1.06 16.94 -14.55
CA GLU A 145 0.61 17.97 -15.50
C GLU A 145 -0.03 19.21 -14.83
N GLY A 146 -0.16 19.24 -13.50
CA GLY A 146 -0.95 20.26 -12.81
C GLY A 146 -2.42 20.26 -13.24
N GLY A 147 -3.21 21.23 -12.76
CA GLY A 147 -4.63 21.36 -13.14
C GLY A 147 -5.59 20.51 -12.31
N GLU A 148 -6.76 20.21 -12.88
CA GLU A 148 -7.81 19.45 -12.20
C GLU A 148 -7.34 18.02 -11.95
N ARG A 149 -7.36 17.61 -10.68
CA ARG A 149 -6.92 16.27 -10.27
C ARG A 149 -7.92 15.24 -10.77
N MET A 150 -7.47 14.33 -11.63
CA MET A 150 -8.19 13.09 -11.90
C MET A 150 -7.68 11.99 -10.99
N THR A 151 -8.61 11.33 -10.31
CA THR A 151 -8.33 10.16 -9.48
C THR A 151 -8.15 8.92 -10.33
N LEU A 152 -7.47 7.92 -9.79
CA LEU A 152 -7.33 6.64 -10.49
C LEU A 152 -8.69 5.97 -10.71
N ALA A 153 -9.61 6.08 -9.74
CA ALA A 153 -10.97 5.55 -9.87
C ALA A 153 -11.72 6.15 -11.07
N GLU A 154 -11.54 7.45 -11.35
CA GLU A 154 -12.14 8.11 -12.52
C GLU A 154 -11.49 7.66 -13.84
N LEU A 155 -10.16 7.50 -13.86
CA LEU A 155 -9.44 7.01 -15.06
C LEU A 155 -9.77 5.56 -15.40
N MET A 156 -10.06 4.76 -14.37
CA MET A 156 -10.36 3.33 -14.48
C MET A 156 -11.86 3.04 -14.60
N LYS A 157 -12.68 4.08 -14.58
CA LYS A 157 -14.13 3.96 -14.76
C LYS A 157 -14.45 3.37 -16.14
N ASP A 158 -15.40 2.43 -16.17
CA ASP A 158 -15.89 1.77 -17.39
C ASP A 158 -14.80 0.94 -18.14
N LYS A 159 -13.69 0.59 -17.46
CA LYS A 159 -12.58 -0.21 -18.03
C LYS A 159 -12.72 -1.71 -17.80
N GLU A 160 -13.82 -2.19 -17.22
CA GLU A 160 -14.04 -3.62 -16.92
C GLU A 160 -13.93 -4.48 -18.17
N SER A 161 -14.57 -4.05 -19.26
CA SER A 161 -14.53 -4.78 -20.54
C SER A 161 -13.15 -4.78 -21.21
N VAL A 162 -12.34 -3.75 -20.93
CA VAL A 162 -10.95 -3.67 -21.41
C VAL A 162 -10.08 -4.64 -20.63
N TRP A 163 -10.24 -4.68 -19.30
CA TRP A 163 -9.52 -5.63 -18.46
C TRP A 163 -9.85 -7.08 -18.81
N ASP A 164 -11.13 -7.41 -19.00
CA ASP A 164 -11.56 -8.76 -19.38
C ASP A 164 -10.88 -9.22 -20.69
N LYS A 165 -10.73 -8.32 -21.67
CA LYS A 165 -10.00 -8.61 -22.92
C LYS A 165 -8.51 -8.84 -22.67
N ILE A 166 -7.86 -8.02 -21.83
CA ILE A 166 -6.44 -8.17 -21.49
C ILE A 166 -6.20 -9.53 -20.84
N VAL A 167 -7.06 -9.93 -19.89
CA VAL A 167 -6.98 -11.23 -19.23
C VAL A 167 -7.05 -12.38 -20.24
N GLU A 168 -7.98 -12.31 -21.19
CA GLU A 168 -8.13 -13.32 -22.25
C GLU A 168 -6.92 -13.34 -23.21
N GLU A 169 -6.56 -12.21 -23.80
CA GLU A 169 -5.48 -12.10 -24.79
C GLU A 169 -4.11 -12.47 -24.24
N LYS A 170 -3.86 -12.19 -22.95
CA LYS A 170 -2.59 -12.47 -22.27
C LYS A 170 -2.60 -13.77 -21.46
N ASN A 171 -3.72 -14.51 -21.48
CA ASN A 171 -3.90 -15.76 -20.73
C ASN A 171 -3.53 -15.61 -19.24
N LEU A 172 -4.05 -14.54 -18.60
CA LEU A 172 -3.80 -14.26 -17.19
C LEU A 172 -4.72 -15.08 -16.28
N GLY A 173 -4.37 -15.15 -15.00
CA GLY A 173 -5.29 -15.68 -13.98
C GLY A 173 -6.62 -14.92 -13.99
N ALA A 174 -7.73 -15.66 -13.87
CA ALA A 174 -9.06 -15.07 -13.89
C ALA A 174 -9.22 -14.04 -12.76
N SER A 175 -9.50 -12.80 -13.15
CA SER A 175 -9.69 -11.66 -12.24
C SER A 175 -10.72 -10.70 -12.81
N LYS A 176 -11.40 -9.94 -11.94
CA LYS A 176 -12.26 -8.82 -12.35
C LYS A 176 -11.66 -7.52 -11.86
N LEU A 177 -11.84 -6.47 -12.66
CA LEU A 177 -11.27 -5.16 -12.35
C LEU A 177 -11.73 -4.63 -10.99
N LYS A 178 -12.99 -4.87 -10.61
CA LYS A 178 -13.55 -4.49 -9.30
C LYS A 178 -12.93 -5.21 -8.10
N ASP A 179 -12.26 -6.34 -8.34
CA ASP A 179 -11.64 -7.15 -7.28
C ASP A 179 -10.15 -6.75 -7.09
N ILE A 180 -9.61 -5.95 -8.00
CA ILE A 180 -8.28 -5.36 -7.90
C ILE A 180 -8.41 -4.11 -7.04
N GLY A 181 -7.72 -4.09 -5.89
CA GLY A 181 -7.85 -3.11 -4.80
C GLY A 181 -7.77 -1.62 -5.19
N MET A 182 -8.87 -1.12 -5.73
CA MET A 182 -9.16 0.28 -6.08
C MET A 182 -10.18 0.88 -5.12
#